data_AF-A0A497F4K2-F1
#
_entry.id   AF-A0A497F4K2-F1
#
_cell.length_a   1.000
_cell.length_b   1.000
_cell.length_c   1.000
_cell.angle_alpha   90.00
_cell.angle_beta   90.00
_cell.angle_gamma   90.00
#
_symmetry.space_group_name_H-M   'P 1'
#
loop_
_entity.id
_entity.type
_entity.pdbx_description
1 polymer ?
#
loop_
_entity_poly.entity_id
_entity_poly.type
_entity_poly.pdbx_seq_one_letter_code
_entity_poly.pdbx_strand_id
1 'polypeptide(L)'
;MNIKYSKEIIEACRKLGLIVASFSREEEPIHIKETEGASIPWGIRTAIMKSEKFPDIIYDLGEVGKEPMIRILGRNAIDVVQKTKKIGEILMQINKK
;
A
#
# COMPACT_ATOMS: atom_id res chain seq x y z
N MET A 1 -5.78 5.65 3.96
CA MET A 1 -6.35 4.66 4.90
C MET A 1 -5.50 3.41 4.88
N ASN A 2 -5.30 2.76 6.02
CA ASN A 2 -4.46 1.57 6.12
C ASN A 2 -5.35 0.33 6.26
N ILE A 3 -5.00 -0.75 5.56
CA ILE A 3 -5.65 -2.06 5.68
C ILE A 3 -4.58 -3.16 5.74
N LYS A 4 -4.97 -4.32 6.29
CA LYS A 4 -4.13 -5.51 6.33
C LYS A 4 -3.57 -5.83 4.95
N TYR A 5 -2.29 -6.19 4.89
CA TYR A 5 -1.69 -6.73 3.69
C TYR A 5 -2.10 -8.18 3.43
N SER A 6 -2.41 -8.48 2.16
CA SER A 6 -2.47 -9.84 1.64
C SER A 6 -2.14 -9.82 0.14
N LYS A 7 -1.65 -10.94 -0.39
CA LYS A 7 -1.36 -11.06 -1.83
C LYS A 7 -2.63 -10.94 -2.68
N GLU A 8 -3.74 -11.47 -2.17
CA GLU A 8 -5.06 -11.45 -2.79
C GLU A 8 -5.59 -10.01 -2.92
N ILE A 9 -5.38 -9.16 -1.90
CA ILE A 9 -5.77 -7.74 -1.95
C ILE A 9 -4.95 -7.00 -3.00
N ILE A 10 -3.64 -7.23 -3.07
CA ILE A 10 -2.80 -6.61 -4.11
C ILE A 10 -3.24 -7.04 -5.51
N GLU A 11 -3.56 -8.32 -5.69
CA GLU A 11 -4.07 -8.83 -6.96
C GLU A 11 -5.43 -8.22 -7.34
N ALA A 12 -6.34 -8.05 -6.36
CA ALA A 12 -7.60 -7.36 -6.56
C ALA A 12 -7.40 -5.90 -6.99
N CYS A 13 -6.45 -5.18 -6.36
CA CYS A 13 -6.10 -3.82 -6.76
C CYS A 13 -5.60 -3.76 -8.21
N ARG A 14 -4.71 -4.68 -8.60
CA ARG A 14 -4.18 -4.76 -9.97
C ARG A 14 -5.27 -5.05 -10.99
N LYS A 15 -6.21 -5.96 -10.69
CA LYS A 15 -7.37 -6.26 -11.55
C LYS A 15 -8.30 -5.07 -11.75
N LEU A 16 -8.40 -4.18 -10.77
CA LEU A 16 -9.15 -2.93 -10.88
C LEU A 16 -8.42 -1.83 -11.69
N GLY A 17 -7.20 -2.11 -12.16
CA GLY A 17 -6.37 -1.14 -12.87
C GLY A 17 -5.81 -0.04 -11.96
N LEU A 18 -5.80 -0.24 -10.63
CA LEU A 18 -5.20 0.69 -9.69
C LEU A 18 -3.68 0.66 -9.81
N ILE A 19 -3.04 1.81 -9.68
CA ILE A 19 -1.58 1.91 -9.69
C ILE A 19 -1.06 1.47 -8.32
N VAL A 20 -0.34 0.34 -8.29
CA VAL A 20 0.21 -0.25 -7.06
C VAL A 20 1.72 -0.03 -7.03
N ALA A 21 2.19 0.63 -5.98
CA ALA A 21 3.61 0.78 -5.65
C ALA A 21 3.93 0.13 -4.30
N SER A 22 5.21 -0.08 -4.03
CA SER A 22 5.68 -0.61 -2.76
C SER A 22 7.04 -0.04 -2.37
N PHE A 23 7.39 -0.21 -1.10
CA PHE A 23 8.74 0.02 -0.61
C PHE A 23 9.15 -1.14 0.31
N SER A 24 10.45 -1.39 0.40
CA SER A 24 11.02 -2.36 1.35
C SER A 24 11.62 -1.61 2.54
N ARG A 25 11.34 -2.10 3.76
CA ARG A 25 11.96 -1.57 4.98
C ARG A 25 13.42 -2.01 5.13
N GLU A 26 13.85 -3.02 4.41
CA GLU A 26 15.26 -3.43 4.36
C GLU A 26 16.13 -2.40 3.63
N GLU A 27 15.55 -1.62 2.72
CA GLU A 27 16.22 -0.55 2.00
C GLU A 27 16.26 0.78 2.79
N GLU A 28 15.61 0.84 3.95
CA GLU A 28 15.50 2.06 4.76
C GLU A 28 16.85 2.39 5.42
N PRO A 29 17.43 3.59 5.18
CA PRO A 29 18.69 3.97 5.78
C PRO A 29 18.62 3.98 7.31
N ILE A 30 19.72 3.57 7.97
CA ILE A 30 19.79 3.46 9.44
C ILE A 30 19.39 4.77 10.14
N HIS A 31 19.92 5.91 9.69
CA HIS A 31 19.59 7.22 10.27
C HIS A 31 18.10 7.57 10.15
N ILE A 32 17.39 7.05 9.14
CA ILE A 32 15.93 7.20 9.01
C ILE A 32 15.21 6.24 9.97
N LYS A 33 15.67 5.00 10.10
CA LYS A 33 15.10 4.01 11.04
C LYS A 33 15.16 4.46 12.50
N GLU A 34 16.25 5.13 12.88
CA GLU A 34 16.48 5.65 14.23
C GLU A 34 15.74 6.95 14.52
N THR A 35 15.30 7.66 13.47
CA THR A 35 14.56 8.92 13.62
C THR A 35 13.07 8.64 13.76
N GLU A 36 12.51 8.98 14.92
CA GLU A 36 11.08 8.81 15.18
C GLU A 36 10.22 9.50 14.12
N GLY A 37 9.24 8.76 13.59
CA GLY A 37 8.30 9.26 12.58
C GLY A 37 8.85 9.35 11.15
N ALA A 38 10.12 9.04 10.89
CA ALA A 38 10.73 9.22 9.57
C ALA A 38 10.50 8.06 8.58
N SER A 39 10.28 6.84 9.07
CA SER A 39 10.16 5.64 8.22
C SER A 39 9.05 5.71 7.18
N ILE A 40 7.85 6.16 7.58
CA ILE A 40 6.68 6.19 6.69
C ILE A 40 6.81 7.29 5.63
N PRO A 41 7.18 8.55 5.98
CA PRO A 41 7.51 9.56 4.99
C PRO A 41 8.56 9.12 3.97
N TRP A 42 9.63 8.47 4.43
CA TRP A 42 10.66 7.91 3.55
C TRP A 42 10.07 6.84 2.63
N GLY A 43 9.39 5.83 3.20
CA GLY A 43 8.85 4.71 2.43
C GLY A 43 7.83 5.14 1.37
N ILE A 44 6.94 6.08 1.71
CA ILE A 44 5.98 6.66 0.75
C ILE A 44 6.71 7.39 -0.37
N ARG A 45 7.72 8.23 -0.05
CA ARG A 45 8.52 8.92 -1.08
C ARG A 45 9.24 7.92 -1.98
N THR A 46 9.88 6.90 -1.41
CA THR A 46 10.55 5.83 -2.15
C THR A 46 9.60 5.12 -3.10
N ALA A 47 8.40 4.75 -2.64
CA ALA A 47 7.40 4.10 -3.48
C ALA A 47 6.90 5.00 -4.62
N ILE A 48 6.67 6.29 -4.36
CA ILE A 48 6.25 7.26 -5.38
C ILE A 48 7.35 7.44 -6.43
N MET A 49 8.61 7.62 -6.01
CA MET A 49 9.74 7.85 -6.93
C MET A 49 10.02 6.64 -7.83
N LYS A 50 9.74 5.42 -7.36
CA LYS A 50 9.88 4.19 -8.15
C LYS A 50 8.68 3.92 -9.07
N SER A 51 7.58 4.66 -8.93
CA SER A 51 6.37 4.46 -9.71
C SER A 51 6.31 5.43 -10.90
N GLU A 52 5.98 4.93 -12.09
CA GLU A 52 5.84 5.77 -13.30
C GLU A 52 4.69 6.78 -13.21
N LYS A 53 3.69 6.47 -12.39
CA LYS A 53 2.51 7.30 -12.16
C LYS A 53 2.26 7.41 -10.66
N PHE A 54 1.56 8.46 -10.25
CA PHE A 54 1.19 8.60 -8.86
C PHE A 54 0.32 7.41 -8.41
N PRO A 55 0.72 6.67 -7.35
CA PRO A 55 0.06 5.42 -6.98
C PRO A 55 -1.30 5.64 -6.28
N ASP A 56 -2.23 4.72 -6.51
CA ASP A 56 -3.46 4.58 -5.73
C ASP A 56 -3.21 3.78 -4.44
N ILE A 57 -2.27 2.84 -4.50
CA ILE A 57 -1.97 1.88 -3.44
C ILE A 57 -0.47 1.88 -3.17
N ILE A 58 -0.07 1.99 -1.91
CA ILE A 58 1.31 1.78 -1.46
C ILE A 58 1.33 0.69 -0.40
N TYR A 59 2.15 -0.35 -0.56
CA TYR A 59 2.29 -1.39 0.46
C TYR A 59 3.74 -1.65 0.87
N ASP A 60 3.91 -2.22 2.06
CA ASP A 60 5.17 -2.79 2.54
C ASP A 60 4.94 -4.18 3.12
N LEU A 61 5.98 -5.03 3.07
CA LEU A 61 5.93 -6.40 3.58
C LEU A 61 6.29 -6.50 5.07
N GLY A 62 6.34 -5.38 5.79
CA GLY A 62 6.76 -5.33 7.18
C GLY A 62 8.28 -5.54 7.34
N GLU A 63 8.68 -5.73 8.59
CA GLU A 63 10.00 -6.21 9.01
C GLU A 63 9.86 -6.84 10.40
N VAL A 64 10.95 -7.30 11.03
CA VAL A 64 10.90 -7.84 12.39
C VAL A 64 10.26 -6.80 13.34
N GLY A 65 9.15 -7.17 13.98
CA GLY A 65 8.41 -6.27 14.88
C GLY A 65 7.52 -5.23 14.20
N LYS A 66 7.40 -5.23 12.86
CA LYS A 66 6.52 -4.32 12.11
C LYS A 66 5.62 -5.10 11.15
N GLU A 67 4.31 -4.94 11.31
CA GLU A 67 3.33 -5.66 10.49
C GLU A 67 3.33 -5.19 9.01
N PRO A 68 3.15 -6.11 8.05
CA PRO A 68 2.88 -5.78 6.65
C PRO A 68 1.60 -4.97 6.49
N MET A 69 1.61 -3.94 5.64
CA MET A 69 0.50 -2.98 5.53
C MET A 69 0.24 -2.50 4.10
N ILE A 70 -1.03 -2.34 3.73
CA ILE A 70 -1.47 -1.66 2.50
C ILE A 70 -2.05 -0.29 2.85
N ARG A 71 -1.66 0.74 2.10
CA ARG A 71 -2.13 2.12 2.23
C ARG A 71 -2.88 2.53 0.97
N ILE A 72 -4.16 2.81 1.12
CA ILE A 72 -5.03 3.30 0.04
C ILE A 72 -5.00 4.83 0.05
N LEU A 73 -4.60 5.39 -1.09
CA LEU A 73 -4.49 6.82 -1.34
C LEU A 73 -5.71 7.31 -2.14
N GLY A 74 -6.10 8.55 -1.89
CA GLY A 74 -7.20 9.20 -2.58
C GLY A 74 -7.20 10.69 -2.32
N ARG A 75 -7.93 11.43 -3.16
CA ARG A 75 -8.01 12.90 -3.08
C ARG A 75 -8.76 13.38 -1.83
N ASN A 76 -9.63 12.53 -1.29
CA ASN A 76 -10.39 12.75 -0.07
C ASN A 76 -10.85 11.41 0.51
N ALA A 77 -11.49 11.45 1.68
CA ALA A 77 -11.97 10.24 2.36
C ALA A 77 -12.99 9.44 1.52
N ILE A 78 -13.86 10.11 0.76
CA ILE A 78 -14.88 9.46 -0.08
C ILE A 78 -14.21 8.64 -1.19
N ASP A 79 -13.22 9.20 -1.87
CA ASP A 79 -12.42 8.52 -2.91
C ASP A 79 -11.75 7.25 -2.34
N VAL A 80 -11.15 7.36 -1.16
CA VAL A 80 -10.52 6.21 -0.48
C VAL A 80 -11.53 5.11 -0.15
N VAL A 81 -12.70 5.48 0.40
CA VAL A 81 -13.77 4.51 0.72
C VAL A 81 -14.31 3.85 -0.55
N GLN A 82 -14.50 4.61 -1.64
CA GLN A 82 -14.96 4.07 -2.92
C GLN A 82 -13.97 3.07 -3.52
N LYS A 83 -12.66 3.36 -3.49
CA LYS A 83 -11.61 2.41 -3.91
C LYS A 83 -11.66 1.14 -3.06
N THR A 84 -11.77 1.30 -1.74
CA THR A 84 -11.81 0.17 -0.79
C THR A 84 -13.01 -0.73 -1.02
N LYS A 85 -14.19 -0.14 -1.25
CA LYS A 85 -15.41 -0.88 -1.57
C LYS A 85 -15.22 -1.75 -2.83
N LYS A 86 -14.70 -1.16 -3.91
CA LYS A 86 -14.43 -1.89 -5.17
C LYS A 86 -13.43 -3.04 -4.97
N ILE A 87 -12.38 -2.81 -4.19
CA ILE A 87 -11.41 -3.87 -3.84
C ILE A 87 -12.11 -5.03 -3.12
N GLY A 88 -12.96 -4.73 -2.15
CA GLY A 88 -13.76 -5.73 -1.43
C GLY A 88 -14.69 -6.53 -2.35
N GLU A 89 -15.37 -5.87 -3.30
CA GLU A 89 -16.25 -6.52 -4.27
C GLU A 89 -15.48 -7.52 -5.17
N ILE A 90 -14.27 -7.16 -5.63
CA ILE A 90 -13.43 -8.07 -6.43
C ILE A 90 -12.91 -9.24 -5.58
N LEU A 91 -12.52 -9.00 -4.33
CA LEU A 91 -12.07 -10.06 -3.42
C LEU A 91 -13.15 -11.10 -3.18
N MET A 92 -14.40 -10.67 -2.98
CA MET A 92 -15.54 -11.57 -2.84
C MET A 92 -15.82 -12.40 -4.09
N GLN A 93 -15.48 -11.90 -5.29
CA GLN A 93 -15.61 -12.65 -6.54
C GLN A 93 -14.49 -13.68 -6.71
N ILE A 94 -13.27 -13.35 -6.28
CA ILE A 94 -12.11 -14.26 -6.33
C ILE A 94 -12.32 -15.45 -5.40
N ASN A 95 -12.79 -15.20 -4.17
CA ASN A 95 -12.97 -16.25 -3.15
C ASN A 95 -14.17 -17.17 -3.39
N LYS A 96 -15.01 -16.88 -4.39
CA LYS A 96 -16.15 -17.73 -4.80
C LYS A 96 -15.79 -18.74 -5.89
N LYS A 97 -14.58 -18.68 -6.44
CA LYS A 97 -14.04 -19.66 -7.38
C LYS A 97 -13.21 -20.68 -6.64
#